data_AF-A0A7X6S0N9-F1
#
_entry.id   AF-A0A7X6S0N9-F1
#
_cell.length_a   1.000
_cell.length_b   1.000
_cell.length_c   1.000
_cell.angle_alpha   90.00
_cell.angle_beta   90.00
_cell.angle_gamma   90.00
#
_symmetry.space_group_name_H-M   'P 1'
#
loop_
_entity.id
_entity.type
_entity.pdbx_description
1 polymer ?
#
loop_
_entity_poly.entity_id
_entity_poly.type
_entity_poly.pdbx_seq_one_letter_code
_entity_poly.pdbx_strand_id
1 'polypeptide(L)' 'MKHMLFVPLFLWDIEDLTLDQLTVTWLMAIPISDKELKFVEQYGADKLQDLFEEQQIDYWDLNRPEIQF' A
#
# COMPACT_ATOMS: atom_id res chain seq x y z
N MET A 1 -8.95 1.96 10.16
CA MET A 1 -7.74 1.25 9.69
C MET A 1 -7.02 0.65 10.91
N LYS A 2 -6.72 -0.65 10.92
CA LYS A 2 -6.03 -1.34 12.05
C LYS A 2 -4.75 -2.07 11.66
N HIS A 3 -4.55 -2.28 10.36
CA HIS A 3 -3.42 -2.99 9.80
C HIS A 3 -2.63 -2.07 8.87
N MET A 4 -1.41 -2.47 8.53
CA MET A 4 -0.54 -1.76 7.61
C MET A 4 -0.16 -2.70 6.46
N LEU A 5 -0.40 -2.27 5.23
CA LEU A 5 0.14 -2.90 4.02
C LEU A 5 1.42 -2.18 3.63
N PHE A 6 2.51 -2.92 3.43
CA PHE A 6 3.75 -2.36 2.88
C PHE A 6 3.81 -2.63 1.39
N VAL A 7 3.95 -1.56 0.60
CA VAL A 7 4.03 -1.63 -0.87
C VAL A 7 5.27 -0.86 -1.36
N PRO A 8 5.75 -1.12 -2.58
CA PRO A 8 6.78 -0.29 -3.21
C PRO A 8 6.36 1.19 -3.24
N LEU A 9 7.34 2.09 -3.13
CA LEU A 9 7.08 3.52 -3.18
C LEU A 9 6.58 3.94 -4.58
N PHE A 10 5.38 4.53 -4.66
CA PHE A 10 4.80 5.02 -5.92
C PHE A 10 4.39 6.50 -5.92
N LEU A 11 4.24 7.13 -4.74
CA LEU A 11 3.84 8.54 -4.65
C LEU A 11 5.01 9.51 -4.86
N TRP A 12 6.23 9.07 -4.57
CA TRP A 12 7.43 9.89 -4.68
C TRP A 12 8.46 9.18 -5.53
N ASP A 13 9.11 9.96 -6.39
CA ASP A 13 10.22 9.50 -7.21
C ASP A 13 11.52 9.55 -6.38
N ILE A 14 11.67 8.56 -5.51
CA ILE A 14 12.86 8.39 -4.67
C ILE A 14 13.55 7.10 -5.11
N GLU A 15 14.77 7.26 -5.62
CA GLU A 15 15.60 6.12 -6.03
C GLU A 15 16.11 5.32 -4.82
N ASP A 16 16.42 4.05 -5.08
CA ASP A 16 17.12 3.20 -4.12
C ASP A 16 18.49 3.79 -3.77
N LEU A 17 18.83 3.77 -2.49
CA LEU A 17 20.16 4.17 -2.03
C LEU A 17 21.10 2.98 -2.11
N THR A 18 22.02 3.02 -3.08
CA THR A 18 23.09 2.01 -3.21
C THR A 18 24.30 2.42 -2.37
N LEU A 19 24.67 1.59 -1.40
CA LEU A 19 25.93 1.65 -0.65
C LEU A 19 26.80 0.45 -1.03
N ASP A 20 28.07 0.44 -0.63
CA ASP A 20 29.10 -0.51 -1.08
C ASP A 20 28.62 -1.96 -1.32
N GLN A 21 27.98 -2.58 -0.33
CA GLN A 21 27.51 -3.98 -0.40
C GLN A 21 26.01 -4.12 -0.10
N LEU A 22 25.26 -3.02 -0.07
CA LEU A 22 23.84 -3.06 0.28
C LEU A 22 23.04 -2.02 -0.50
N THR A 23 21.83 -2.42 -0.90
CA THR A 23 20.83 -1.52 -1.47
C THR A 23 19.75 -1.27 -0.43
N VAL A 24 19.48 -0.01 -0.13
CA VAL A 24 18.33 0.40 0.67
C VAL A 24 17.23 0.83 -0.30
N THR A 25 16.08 0.17 -0.19
CA THR A 25 14.86 0.56 -0.90
C THR A 25 13.82 1.08 0.08
N TRP A 26 12.76 1.68 -0.45
CA TRP A 26 11.73 2.37 0.31
C TRP A 26 10.39 1.68 0.16
N LEU A 27 9.75 1.37 1.29
CA LEU A 27 8.39 0.85 1.32
C LEU A 27 7.44 1.92 1.87
N MET A 28 6.30 2.06 1.22
CA MET A 28 5.20 2.86 1.72
C MET A 28 4.32 2.01 2.61
N ALA A 29 3.96 2.54 3.78
CA ALA A 29 3.03 1.90 4.69
C ALA A 29 1.63 2.50 4.49
N ILE A 30 0.70 1.71 3.97
CA ILE A 30 -0.69 2.10 3.72
C ILE A 30 -1.58 1.51 4.82
N PRO A 31 -2.31 2.34 5.58
CA PRO A 31 -3.28 1.87 6.55
C PRO A 31 -4.46 1.18 5.86
N ILE A 32 -4.77 -0.06 6.27
CA ILE A 32 -5.88 -0.85 5.71
C ILE A 32 -6.87 -1.32 6.79
N SER A 33 -8.08 -1.65 6.36
CA SER A 33 -9.17 -2.17 7.19
C SER A 33 -9.06 -3.69 7.42
N ASP A 34 -9.86 -4.23 8.34
CA ASP A 34 -9.98 -5.68 8.54
C ASP A 34 -10.51 -6.39 7.27
N LYS A 35 -11.39 -5.72 6.50
CA LYS A 35 -11.95 -6.22 5.24
C LYS A 35 -10.88 -6.28 4.14
N GLU A 36 -10.08 -5.23 4.03
CA GLU A 36 -8.99 -5.11 3.05
C GLU A 36 -7.87 -6.12 3.32
N LEU A 37 -7.53 -6.36 4.59
CA LEU A 37 -6.56 -7.41 4.95
C LEU A 37 -7.02 -8.79 4.44
N LYS A 38 -8.27 -9.17 4.69
CA LYS A 38 -8.82 -10.45 4.21
C LYS A 38 -8.79 -10.56 2.68
N PHE A 39 -9.04 -9.45 1.99
CA PHE A 39 -8.94 -9.40 0.54
C PHE A 39 -7.50 -9.66 0.08
N VAL A 40 -6.51 -9.01 0.69
CA VAL A 40 -5.08 -9.23 0.38
C VAL A 40 -4.66 -10.67 0.64
N GLU A 41 -5.09 -11.26 1.75
CA GLU A 41 -4.79 -12.67 2.07
C GLU A 41 -5.34 -13.64 1.01
N GLN A 42 -6.45 -13.29 0.36
CA GLN A 42 -7.12 -14.13 -0.64
C GLN A 42 -6.62 -13.89 -2.07
N TYR A 43 -6.39 -12.63 -2.46
CA TYR A 43 -6.17 -12.23 -3.85
C TYR A 43 -4.80 -11.60 -4.11
N GLY A 44 -4.04 -11.30 -3.06
CA GLY A 44 -2.74 -10.63 -3.14
C GLY A 44 -2.84 -9.11 -3.05
N ALA A 45 -1.70 -8.48 -2.74
CA ALA A 45 -1.59 -7.03 -2.55
C ALA A 45 -1.79 -6.25 -3.86
N ASP A 46 -1.27 -6.76 -4.98
CA ASP A 46 -1.39 -6.12 -6.30
C ASP A 46 -2.86 -5.89 -6.68
N LYS A 47 -3.73 -6.86 -6.39
CA LYS A 47 -5.18 -6.75 -6.63
C LYS A 47 -5.85 -5.67 -5.78
N LEU A 48 -5.38 -5.48 -4.54
CA LEU A 48 -5.88 -4.40 -3.69
C LEU A 48 -5.39 -3.03 -4.20
N GLN A 49 -4.16 -2.98 -4.70
CA GLN A 49 -3.58 -1.77 -5.26
C GLN A 49 -4.33 -1.33 -6.53
N ASP A 50 -4.67 -2.26 -7.43
CA ASP A 50 -5.54 -1.99 -8.59
C ASP A 50 -6.84 -1.29 -8.13
N LEU A 51 -7.50 -1.80 -7.09
CA LEU A 51 -8.74 -1.22 -6.55
C LEU A 51 -8.54 0.15 -5.89
N PHE A 52 -7.42 0.37 -5.20
CA PHE A 52 -7.06 1.66 -4.62
C PHE A 52 -6.89 2.73 -5.71
N GLU A 53 -6.24 2.37 -6.81
CA GLU A 53 -6.07 3.24 -7.97
C GLU A 53 -7.41 3.49 -8.68
N GLU A 54 -8.20 2.46 -8.95
CA GLU A 54 -9.52 2.60 -9.58
C GLU A 54 -10.49 3.47 -8.78
N GLN A 55 -10.49 3.32 -7.45
CA GLN A 55 -11.37 4.07 -6.55
C GLN A 55 -10.79 5.40 -6.06
N GLN A 56 -9.56 5.75 -6.50
CA GLN A 56 -8.89 7.01 -6.16
C GLN A 56 -8.90 7.29 -4.64
N ILE A 57 -8.49 6.32 -3.84
CA ILE A 57 -8.54 6.46 -2.39
C ILE A 57 -7.60 7.57 -1.89
N ASP A 58 -8.00 8.23 -0.80
CA ASP A 58 -7.11 9.14 -0.09
C ASP A 58 -6.25 8.34 0.91
N TYR A 59 -4.98 8.10 0.54
CA TYR A 59 -4.00 7.40 1.39
C TYR A 59 -3.73 8.12 2.72
N TRP A 60 -4.03 9.42 2.82
CA TRP A 60 -3.81 10.24 4.01
C TRP A 60 -5.01 10.25 4.97
N ASP A 61 -6.20 9.86 4.49
CA ASP A 61 -7.40 9.79 5.33
C ASP A 61 -7.50 8.42 6.03
N LEU A 62 -7.16 8.42 7.32
CA LEU A 62 -7.29 7.26 8.20
C LEU A 62 -8.75 6.86 8.49
N ASN A 63 -9.69 7.75 8.21
CA ASN A 63 -11.13 7.58 8.40
C ASN A 63 -11.88 7.36 7.08
N ARG A 64 -11.17 7.22 5.95
CA ARG A 64 -11.82 6.94 4.65
C ARG A 64 -12.69 5.70 4.74
N PRO A 65 -13.77 5.61 3.93
CA PRO A 65 -14.55 4.39 3.82
C PRO A 65 -13.70 3.24 3.30
N GLU A 66 -14.09 2.02 3.64
CA GLU A 66 -13.47 0.82 3.09
C GLU A 66 -13.73 0.73 1.58
N ILE A 67 -12.73 0.23 0.84
CA ILE A 67 -12.91 -0.05 -0.59
C ILE A 67 -14.02 -1.08 -0.83
N GLN A 68 -14.70 -0.90 -1.95
CA GLN A 68 -15.75 -1.81 -2.41
C GLN A 68 -15.18 -2.77 -3.46
N PHE A 69 -15.56 -4.04 -3.36
CA PHE A 69 -15.15 -5.11 -4.26
C PHE A 69 -16.26 -6.15 -4.34
#